data_AF-A0A959RF47-F1
#
_entry.id   AF-A0A959RF47-F1
#
_cell.length_a   1.000
_cell.length_b   1.000
_cell.length_c   1.000
_cell.angle_alpha   90.00
_cell.angle_beta   90.00
_cell.angle_gamma   90.00
#
_symmetry.space_group_name_H-M   'P 1'
#
loop_
_entity.id
_entity.type
_entity.pdbx_description
1 polymer ?
#
loop_
_entity_poly.entity_id
_entity_poly.type
_entity_poly.pdbx_seq_one_letter_code
_entity_poly.pdbx_strand_id
1 'polypeptide(L)'
;MADFKIIHTFLENGVKVLALEDAQMYDTASPYKYCAVALWKIGRKINEGIQIKIISNGNEYKPASLDEFKQWIEDHFNNEYNGGFEKYIDSETQPFS
;
A
#
# COMPACT_ATOMS: atom_id res chain seq x y z
N MET A 1 25.99 1.76 -7.80
CA MET A 1 24.94 0.93 -7.17
C MET A 1 23.70 1.80 -7.18
N ALA A 2 22.59 1.34 -7.73
CA ALA A 2 21.34 2.11 -7.63
C ALA A 2 20.92 2.05 -6.16
N ASP A 3 20.93 3.18 -5.46
CA ASP A 3 20.32 3.29 -4.14
C ASP A 3 18.82 3.15 -4.34
N PHE A 4 18.27 1.99 -3.98
CA PHE A 4 16.84 1.75 -4.04
C PHE A 4 16.16 2.55 -2.94
N LYS A 5 15.35 3.53 -3.33
CA LYS A 5 14.61 4.37 -2.40
C LYS A 5 13.32 3.65 -2.03
N ILE A 6 13.22 3.20 -0.78
CA ILE A 6 11.93 2.79 -0.21
C ILE A 6 11.03 4.02 -0.19
N ILE A 7 9.89 3.95 -0.88
CA ILE A 7 8.96 5.08 -0.97
C ILE A 7 7.87 4.96 0.08
N HIS A 8 7.31 3.76 0.26
CA HIS A 8 6.20 3.52 1.18
C HIS A 8 6.57 2.44 2.19
N THR A 9 6.44 2.74 3.48
CA THR A 9 6.65 1.78 4.57
C THR A 9 5.41 1.73 5.44
N PHE A 10 4.92 0.53 5.71
CA PHE A 10 3.77 0.28 6.57
C PHE A 10 4.24 -0.35 7.88
N LEU A 11 3.76 0.21 8.98
CA LEU A 11 4.17 -0.12 10.33
C LEU A 11 2.94 -0.52 11.16
N GLU A 12 3.00 -1.68 11.77
CA GLU A 12 2.04 -2.16 12.77
C GLU A 12 2.73 -2.08 14.13
N ASN A 13 2.21 -1.25 15.05
CA ASN A 13 2.83 -1.04 16.37
C ASN A 13 4.34 -0.68 16.32
N GLY A 14 4.77 0.05 15.28
CA GLY A 14 6.17 0.43 15.07
C GLY A 14 7.03 -0.64 14.40
N VAL A 15 6.48 -1.83 14.12
CA VAL A 15 7.15 -2.92 13.41
C VAL A 15 6.81 -2.84 11.92
N LYS A 16 7.83 -2.89 11.06
CA LYS A 16 7.65 -2.87 9.61
C LYS A 16 6.99 -4.16 9.12
N VAL A 17 5.82 -4.03 8.50
CA VAL A 17 5.05 -5.15 7.93
C VAL A 17 5.05 -5.17 6.40
N LEU A 18 5.27 -4.02 5.76
CA LEU A 18 5.39 -3.90 4.31
C LEU A 18 6.31 -2.73 3.95
N ALA A 19 7.09 -2.90 2.88
CA ALA A 19 7.85 -1.83 2.25
C ALA A 19 7.69 -1.95 0.74
N LEU A 20 7.37 -0.84 0.07
CA LEU A 20 7.25 -0.72 -1.37
C LEU A 20 8.30 0.30 -1.86
N GLU A 21 9.07 -0.12 -2.85
CA GLU A 21 10.17 0.64 -3.46
C GLU A 21 9.68 1.44 -4.67
N ASP A 22 10.54 2.19 -5.36
CA ASP A 22 10.15 3.04 -6.48
C ASP A 22 9.32 2.34 -7.59
N ALA A 23 8.31 3.04 -8.09
CA ALA A 23 7.38 2.60 -9.13
C ALA A 23 8.04 2.13 -10.42
N GLN A 24 9.27 2.55 -10.72
CA GLN A 24 10.05 2.05 -11.86
C GLN A 24 10.28 0.53 -11.85
N MET A 25 10.15 -0.13 -10.68
CA MET A 25 10.18 -1.59 -10.60
C MET A 25 8.86 -2.26 -10.99
N TYR A 26 7.77 -1.51 -11.10
CA TYR A 26 6.42 -2.05 -11.12
C TYR A 26 5.73 -2.02 -12.50
N ASP A 27 6.50 -1.76 -13.55
CA ASP A 27 6.06 -1.68 -14.95
C ASP A 27 5.86 -3.07 -15.62
N THR A 28 5.72 -4.13 -14.82
CA THR A 28 5.39 -5.48 -15.30
C THR A 28 4.23 -6.07 -14.50
N ALA A 29 3.49 -7.01 -15.09
CA ALA A 29 2.26 -7.55 -14.50
C ALA A 29 2.47 -8.21 -13.12
N SER A 30 3.66 -8.75 -12.83
CA SER A 30 3.94 -9.45 -11.56
C SER A 30 4.09 -8.49 -10.37
N PRO A 31 4.90 -7.41 -10.45
CA PRO A 31 4.91 -6.34 -9.46
C PRO A 31 3.56 -5.67 -9.19
N TYR A 32 2.74 -5.43 -10.23
CA TYR A 32 1.39 -4.88 -10.04
C TYR A 32 0.53 -5.79 -9.16
N LYS A 33 0.50 -7.10 -9.48
CA LYS A 33 -0.22 -8.10 -8.68
C LYS A 33 0.30 -8.16 -7.25
N TYR A 34 1.61 -8.08 -7.06
CA TYR A 34 2.21 -8.04 -5.74
C TYR A 34 1.70 -6.85 -4.92
N CYS A 35 1.74 -5.63 -5.48
CA CYS A 35 1.25 -4.43 -4.81
C CYS A 35 -0.23 -4.53 -4.45
N ALA A 36 -1.07 -4.97 -5.38
CA ALA A 36 -2.50 -5.14 -5.13
C ALA A 36 -2.79 -6.13 -3.99
N VAL A 37 -2.11 -7.28 -3.97
CA VAL A 37 -2.25 -8.27 -2.87
C VAL A 37 -1.72 -7.70 -1.55
N ALA A 38 -0.58 -7.01 -1.57
CA ALA A 38 0.03 -6.45 -0.38
C ALA A 38 -0.85 -5.34 0.24
N LEU A 39 -1.33 -4.41 -0.57
CA LEU A 39 -2.24 -3.34 -0.14
C LEU A 39 -3.58 -3.90 0.33
N TRP A 40 -4.13 -4.93 -0.34
CA TRP A 40 -5.32 -5.63 0.15
C TRP A 40 -5.10 -6.21 1.56
N LYS A 41 -3.96 -6.86 1.83
CA LYS A 41 -3.65 -7.38 3.18
C LYS A 41 -3.58 -6.27 4.24
N ILE A 42 -3.03 -5.11 3.89
CA ILE A 42 -3.03 -3.93 4.77
C ILE A 42 -4.46 -3.44 5.01
N GLY A 43 -5.28 -3.34 3.95
CA GLY A 43 -6.69 -2.98 4.06
C GLY A 43 -7.47 -3.92 4.99
N ARG A 44 -7.25 -5.23 4.89
CA ARG A 44 -7.84 -6.23 5.80
C ARG A 44 -7.49 -5.96 7.25
N LYS A 45 -6.22 -5.71 7.56
CA LYS A 45 -5.76 -5.38 8.92
C LYS A 45 -6.47 -4.13 9.46
N ILE A 46 -6.54 -3.07 8.67
CA ILE A 46 -7.22 -1.82 9.06
C ILE A 46 -8.71 -2.07 9.31
N ASN A 47 -9.36 -2.84 8.44
CA ASN A 47 -10.77 -3.21 8.59
C ASN A 47 -11.03 -4.08 9.84
N GLU A 48 -10.04 -4.85 10.28
CA GLU A 48 -10.06 -5.62 11.53
C GLU A 48 -9.71 -4.78 12.77
N GLY A 49 -9.52 -3.46 12.62
CA GLY A 49 -9.21 -2.53 13.70
C GLY A 49 -7.72 -2.43 14.07
N ILE A 50 -6.83 -3.03 13.28
CA ILE A 50 -5.38 -2.93 13.48
C ILE A 50 -4.91 -1.57 12.97
N GLN A 51 -4.26 -0.82 13.85
CA GLN A 51 -3.68 0.47 13.48
C GLN A 51 -2.43 0.29 12.61
N ILE A 52 -2.47 0.89 11.42
CA ILE A 52 -1.34 0.93 10.50
C ILE A 52 -0.86 2.38 10.38
N LYS A 53 0.44 2.57 10.59
CA LYS A 53 1.14 3.81 10.27
C LYS A 53 1.83 3.66 8.92
N ILE A 54 1.69 4.64 8.06
CA ILE A 54 2.30 4.69 6.74
C ILE A 54 3.35 5.81 6.73
N ILE A 55 4.58 5.48 6.38
CA ILE A 55 5.62 6.46 6.08
C ILE A 55 5.80 6.47 4.56
N SER A 56 5.42 7.57 3.91
CA SER A 56 5.42 7.70 2.46
C SER A 56 6.12 8.99 2.05
N ASN A 57 7.19 8.87 1.24
CA ASN A 57 8.02 10.00 0.84
C ASN A 57 8.50 10.90 2.00
N GLY A 58 8.69 10.32 3.19
CA GLY A 58 9.07 11.04 4.41
C GLY A 58 7.92 11.68 5.18
N ASN A 59 6.69 11.61 4.69
CA ASN A 59 5.48 12.02 5.40
C ASN A 59 4.85 10.86 6.16
N GLU A 60 4.21 11.13 7.30
CA GLU A 60 3.53 10.14 8.13
C GLU A 60 2.01 10.24 7.96
N TYR A 61 1.36 9.11 7.74
CA TYR A 61 -0.09 8.96 7.63
C TYR A 61 -0.58 7.85 8.56
N LYS A 62 -1.78 8.00 9.11
CA LYS A 62 -2.42 7.05 10.03
C LYS A 62 -3.90 6.92 9.68
N PRO A 63 -4.25 6.16 8.64
CA PRO A 63 -5.66 5.93 8.33
C PRO A 63 -6.34 5.23 9.51
N ALA A 64 -7.44 5.80 9.96
CA ALA A 64 -8.27 5.26 11.05
C ALA A 64 -9.34 4.28 10.54
N SER A 65 -9.59 4.25 9.23
CA SER A 65 -10.61 3.42 8.59
C SER A 65 -10.15 2.91 7.23
N LEU A 66 -10.88 1.93 6.69
CA LEU A 66 -10.63 1.42 5.35
C LEU A 66 -10.82 2.50 4.28
N ASP A 67 -11.79 3.40 4.47
CA ASP A 67 -12.05 4.49 3.53
C ASP A 67 -10.93 5.53 3.53
N GLU A 68 -10.39 5.89 4.70
CA GLU A 68 -9.20 6.76 4.79
C GLU A 68 -7.98 6.11 4.14
N PHE A 69 -7.85 4.78 4.25
CA PHE A 69 -6.77 4.06 3.60
C PHE A 69 -6.92 4.02 2.07
N LYS A 70 -8.14 3.82 1.56
CA LYS A 70 -8.43 3.92 0.12
C LYS A 70 -8.12 5.32 -0.40
N GLN A 71 -8.56 6.36 0.31
CA GLN A 71 -8.26 7.75 -0.05
C GLN A 71 -6.75 8.00 -0.11
N TRP A 72 -5.99 7.49 0.87
CA TRP A 72 -4.53 7.58 0.83
C TRP A 72 -3.92 6.89 -0.40
N ILE A 73 -4.45 5.73 -0.81
CA ILE A 73 -4.00 5.05 -2.03
C ILE A 73 -4.28 5.91 -3.26
N GLU A 74 -5.46 6.50 -3.37
CA GLU A 74 -5.83 7.37 -4.48
C GLU A 74 -4.94 8.62 -4.55
N ASP A 75 -4.72 9.29 -3.43
CA ASP A 75 -4.02 10.58 -3.38
C ASP A 75 -2.50 10.46 -3.48
N HIS A 76 -1.93 9.39 -2.93
CA HIS A 76 -0.48 9.27 -2.75
C HIS A 76 0.14 8.11 -3.52
N PHE A 77 -0.51 6.94 -3.52
CA PHE A 77 0.07 5.75 -4.14
C PHE A 77 -0.20 5.72 -5.65
N ASN A 78 -1.44 5.88 -6.08
CA ASN A 78 -1.84 5.76 -7.49
C ASN A 78 -1.12 6.75 -8.42
N ASN A 79 -0.83 7.95 -7.94
CA ASN A 79 -0.07 8.96 -8.68
C ASN A 79 1.33 8.49 -9.06
N GLU A 80 1.90 7.55 -8.31
CA GLU A 80 3.22 6.99 -8.56
C GLU A 80 3.14 5.70 -9.40
N TYR A 81 2.05 4.94 -9.31
CA TYR A 81 1.92 3.61 -9.93
C TYR A 81 0.62 3.50 -10.73
N ASN A 82 0.58 3.92 -12.00
CA ASN A 82 -0.47 3.66 -13.03
C ASN A 82 -1.98 3.56 -12.60
N GLY A 83 -2.35 4.04 -11.42
CA GLY A 83 -3.67 3.96 -10.79
C GLY A 83 -4.25 2.56 -10.54
N GLY A 84 -5.41 2.56 -9.86
CA GLY A 84 -6.34 1.43 -9.85
C GLY A 84 -6.10 0.39 -8.75
N PHE A 85 -5.35 0.71 -7.70
CA PHE A 85 -5.14 -0.19 -6.56
C PHE A 85 -6.27 -0.14 -5.53
N GLU A 86 -6.92 1.01 -5.39
CA GLU A 86 -8.04 1.30 -4.50
C GLU A 86 -9.21 0.31 -4.66
N LYS A 87 -9.46 -0.14 -5.90
CA LYS A 87 -10.54 -1.09 -6.26
C LYS A 87 -10.35 -2.49 -5.71
N TYR A 88 -9.15 -2.83 -5.21
CA TYR A 88 -8.88 -4.14 -4.65
C TYR A 88 -9.02 -4.15 -3.12
N ILE A 89 -9.08 -3.00 -2.47
CA ILE A 89 -8.89 -2.86 -1.01
C ILE A 89 -10.08 -3.38 -0.22
N ASP A 90 -11.29 -3.25 -0.75
CA ASP A 90 -12.54 -3.73 -0.17
C ASP A 90 -12.99 -5.08 -0.71
N SER A 91 -12.19 -5.72 -1.58
CA SER A 91 -12.55 -7.03 -2.10
C SER A 91 -12.62 -8.06 -0.97
N GLU A 92 -13.69 -8.86 -0.97
CA GLU A 92 -13.86 -9.96 0.00
C GLU A 92 -12.82 -11.07 -0.23
N THR A 93 -12.31 -11.19 -1.45
CA THR A 93 -11.31 -12.17 -1.85
C THR A 93 -9.98 -11.51 -2.19
N GLN A 94 -8.89 -12.27 -2.06
CA GLN A 94 -7.59 -11.77 -2.44
C GLN A 94 -7.55 -11.51 -3.95
N PRO A 95 -7.05 -10.35 -4.41
CA PRO A 95 -6.93 -10.09 -5.83
C PRO A 95 -5.95 -11.07 -6.48
N PHE A 96 -6.28 -11.53 -7.69
CA PHE A 96 -5.47 -12.44 -8.52
C PHE A 96 -5.24 -13.84 -7.92
N SER A 97 -6.11 -14.28 -7.01
CA SER A 97 -6.19 -15.67 -6.50
C SER A 97 -6.71 -16.66 -7.54
#